data_AF-A0A127F0F3-F1
#
_entry.id   AF-A0A127F0F3-F1
#
_cell.length_a   1.000
_cell.length_b   1.000
_cell.length_c   1.000
_cell.angle_alpha   90.00
_cell.angle_beta   90.00
_cell.angle_gamma   90.00
#
_symmetry.space_group_name_H-M   'P 1'
#
loop_
_entity.id
_entity.type
_entity.pdbx_description
1 polymer ?
#
loop_
_entity_poly.entity_id
_entity_poly.type
_entity_poly.pdbx_seq_one_letter_code
_entity_poly.pdbx_strand_id
1 'polypeptide(L)'
;MENLPELAAHWGVETSYFDVQGGRHEASPEVLRRVIAALQKSQSKPAVYPDTGVLAEPAFQGDGRRVWILAVQLYGVRSARNWGHGDFTDLAALLEIVAKVGGAGVGLNPLHALFYDRSAIGSPYSPSSRLFINPLYIDVTRAPGFKPRQIEGFASEIERLRAGELVDYLAVAKLKLAALHIACRDFFTLRDASAKADFEAFRREGGRELAMFAAFETLRSMHAGHWPDWPDEWRVPSDEIVDHLRQSHAGDFAFHEYLQWVADRQLADCRDVAKHHGMPVGLYLDTAIGVDGSGADAWMAQRAVLQDLSVGAPPDQYNPAGQDWGLTAYNPHGLIASKFEPFRRMLRAAMRYAGAIRIDHVLGLMRLFVIPHGLGAADGVYLRGPFFSMLKVVSEESHRFRCAVIGEDLGTVPEGFRTTLASWGLWSYLVMLFERNWDGSFRPPSEYPDMAIATLNTHDLPTFVGWMSGHDLQHKRSIGVDPGESDEERHRSREALKRAIEGEGLEGVVRFLARTPTRLVSVSIEDILDVRDQINMPGTVTQYPNWRRRWPLTLEALASEPRLERIAAVLEEAGRAARRS
;
A
#
# COMPACT_ATOMS: atom_id res chain seq x y z
N MET A 1 -10.10 43.53 2.03
CA MET A 1 -10.40 42.09 2.18
C MET A 1 -9.86 41.42 0.93
N GLU A 2 -8.89 40.52 1.06
CA GLU A 2 -8.45 39.71 -0.08
C GLU A 2 -9.66 38.98 -0.68
N ASN A 3 -9.70 38.90 -2.02
CA ASN A 3 -10.69 38.14 -2.74
C ASN A 3 -10.44 36.64 -2.46
N LEU A 4 -11.25 36.03 -1.59
CA LEU A 4 -11.04 34.66 -1.09
C LEU A 4 -10.93 33.61 -2.22
N PRO A 5 -11.76 33.63 -3.28
CA PRO A 5 -11.56 32.83 -4.49
C PRO A 5 -10.19 33.00 -5.17
N GLU A 6 -9.67 34.22 -5.29
CA GLU A 6 -8.34 34.46 -5.88
C GLU A 6 -7.24 33.89 -4.99
N LEU A 7 -7.37 34.06 -3.66
CA LEU A 7 -6.44 33.47 -2.70
C LEU A 7 -6.49 31.94 -2.75
N ALA A 8 -7.67 31.33 -2.80
CA ALA A 8 -7.85 29.89 -2.97
C ALA A 8 -7.16 29.38 -4.24
N ALA A 9 -7.40 30.06 -5.37
CA ALA A 9 -6.77 29.72 -6.64
C ALA A 9 -5.24 29.80 -6.58
N HIS A 10 -4.70 30.80 -5.88
CA HIS A 10 -3.25 30.98 -5.67
C HIS A 10 -2.62 29.82 -4.87
N TRP A 11 -3.37 29.26 -3.92
CA TRP A 11 -3.01 28.05 -3.17
C TRP A 11 -3.40 26.73 -3.87
N GLY A 12 -3.88 26.80 -5.12
CA GLY A 12 -4.28 25.62 -5.86
C GLY A 12 -5.57 24.94 -5.37
N VAL A 13 -6.35 25.60 -4.53
CA VAL A 13 -7.63 25.09 -4.01
C VAL A 13 -8.73 25.37 -5.03
N GLU A 14 -9.43 24.33 -5.47
CA GLU A 14 -10.61 24.45 -6.35
C GLU A 14 -11.79 24.99 -5.54
N THR A 15 -12.45 26.03 -6.03
CA THR A 15 -13.61 26.64 -5.36
C THR A 15 -14.91 25.88 -5.58
N SER A 16 -14.91 24.93 -6.52
CA SER A 16 -16.07 24.11 -6.85
C SER A 16 -15.64 22.81 -7.53
N TYR A 17 -16.46 21.76 -7.45
CA TYR A 17 -16.26 20.52 -8.18
C TYR A 17 -17.58 19.94 -8.69
N PHE A 18 -17.50 19.00 -9.64
CA PHE A 18 -18.66 18.21 -10.08
C PHE A 18 -18.62 16.83 -9.41
N ASP A 19 -19.75 16.40 -8.86
CA ASP A 19 -19.94 15.03 -8.40
C ASP A 19 -20.13 14.07 -9.58
N VAL A 20 -20.22 12.77 -9.25
CA VAL A 20 -20.40 11.70 -10.25
C VAL A 20 -21.72 11.76 -11.01
N GLN A 21 -22.69 12.53 -10.52
CA GLN A 21 -24.01 12.75 -11.14
C GLN A 21 -24.03 14.03 -11.97
N GLY A 22 -22.91 14.77 -12.04
CA GLY A 22 -22.81 16.05 -12.72
C GLY A 22 -23.35 17.23 -11.91
N GLY A 23 -23.67 17.03 -10.63
CA GLY A 23 -24.03 18.08 -9.69
C GLY A 23 -22.82 18.94 -9.33
N ARG A 24 -22.96 20.26 -9.41
CA ARG A 24 -21.90 21.20 -9.06
C ARG A 24 -21.98 21.57 -7.58
N HIS A 25 -20.89 21.38 -6.86
CA HIS A 25 -20.72 21.72 -5.44
C HIS A 25 -19.80 22.93 -5.31
N GLU A 26 -20.23 23.95 -4.58
CA GLU A 26 -19.45 25.16 -4.29
C GLU A 26 -18.88 25.08 -2.88
N ALA A 27 -17.59 25.35 -2.73
CA ALA A 27 -16.93 25.38 -1.43
C ALA A 27 -17.44 26.57 -0.60
N SER A 28 -17.79 26.33 0.66
CA SER A 28 -18.17 27.42 1.56
C SER A 28 -16.96 28.33 1.85
N PRO A 29 -17.18 29.64 2.11
CA PRO A 29 -16.09 30.54 2.52
C PRO A 29 -15.35 30.08 3.78
N GLU A 30 -16.03 29.34 4.67
CA GLU A 30 -15.40 28.76 5.86
C GLU A 30 -14.40 27.66 5.49
N VAL A 31 -14.80 26.71 4.63
CA VAL A 31 -13.94 25.63 4.15
C VAL A 31 -12.70 26.20 3.47
N LEU A 32 -12.88 27.15 2.55
CA LEU A 32 -11.75 27.77 1.85
C LEU A 32 -10.75 28.41 2.82
N ARG A 33 -11.23 29.15 3.84
CA ARG A 33 -10.35 29.75 4.86
C ARG A 33 -9.60 28.70 5.68
N ARG A 34 -10.26 27.61 6.07
CA ARG A 34 -9.61 26.53 6.85
C ARG A 34 -8.52 25.83 6.04
N VAL A 35 -8.79 25.50 4.77
CA VAL A 35 -7.80 24.89 3.88
C VAL A 35 -6.61 25.82 3.63
N ILE A 36 -6.86 27.10 3.36
CA ILE A 36 -5.77 28.08 3.16
C ILE A 36 -4.93 28.24 4.43
N ALA A 37 -5.56 28.33 5.61
CA ALA A 37 -4.86 28.43 6.88
C ALA A 37 -3.97 27.20 7.15
N ALA A 38 -4.48 26.01 6.87
CA ALA A 38 -3.72 24.76 6.97
C ALA A 38 -2.49 24.76 6.05
N LEU A 39 -2.64 25.20 4.79
CA LEU A 39 -1.52 25.29 3.85
C LEU A 39 -0.47 26.31 4.29
N GLN A 40 -0.90 27.44 4.87
CA GLN A 40 0.00 28.48 5.42
C GLN A 40 0.80 27.99 6.64
N LYS A 41 0.21 27.14 7.49
CA LYS A 41 0.85 26.61 8.72
C LYS A 41 2.11 25.80 8.43
N SER A 42 2.16 25.11 7.29
CA SER A 42 3.30 24.29 6.87
C SER A 42 4.60 25.07 6.58
N GLN A 43 4.60 26.40 6.76
CA GLN A 43 5.66 27.32 6.33
C GLN A 43 5.97 27.24 4.82
N SER A 44 5.06 26.65 4.05
CA SER A 44 5.09 26.70 2.61
C SER A 44 4.63 28.07 2.13
N LYS A 45 5.16 28.51 1.00
CA LYS A 45 4.64 29.65 0.26
C LYS A 45 3.91 29.11 -0.96
N PRO A 46 2.87 29.78 -1.46
CA PRO A 46 2.30 29.47 -2.76
C PRO A 46 3.44 29.42 -3.78
N ALA A 47 3.62 28.25 -4.37
CA ALA A 47 4.69 28.01 -5.31
C ALA A 47 4.07 27.82 -6.69
N VAL A 48 4.53 28.63 -7.65
CA VAL A 48 4.25 28.41 -9.06
C VAL A 48 5.40 27.58 -9.60
N TYR A 49 5.13 26.33 -9.96
CA TYR A 49 6.10 25.49 -10.65
C TYR A 49 5.71 25.40 -12.13
N PRO A 50 6.64 25.56 -13.08
CA PRO A 50 6.34 25.37 -14.50
C PRO A 50 6.01 23.90 -14.74
N ASP A 51 4.72 23.58 -14.71
CA ASP A 51 4.19 22.24 -14.92
C ASP A 51 3.92 22.03 -16.43
N THR A 52 5.01 21.96 -17.20
CA THR A 52 4.95 22.19 -18.66
C THR A 52 4.56 20.97 -19.50
N GLY A 53 4.14 19.84 -18.92
CA GLY A 53 3.71 18.65 -19.68
C GLY A 53 4.75 18.04 -20.62
N VAL A 54 5.99 18.54 -20.62
CA VAL A 54 7.05 18.08 -21.52
C VAL A 54 7.57 16.75 -21.01
N LEU A 55 7.16 15.67 -21.67
CA LEU A 55 7.65 14.33 -21.46
C LEU A 55 9.06 14.20 -22.04
N ALA A 56 10.06 13.93 -21.20
CA ALA A 56 11.41 13.59 -21.66
C ALA A 56 11.49 12.12 -22.07
N GLU A 57 10.98 11.23 -21.23
CA GLU A 57 10.93 9.79 -21.44
C GLU A 57 9.76 9.19 -20.63
N PRO A 58 8.95 8.27 -21.20
CA PRO A 58 7.97 7.50 -20.43
C PRO A 58 8.65 6.68 -19.34
N ALA A 59 7.94 6.31 -18.27
CA ALA A 59 8.46 5.44 -17.21
C ALA A 59 8.97 4.10 -17.76
N PHE A 60 9.67 3.29 -16.95
CA PHE A 60 10.17 1.99 -17.35
C PHE A 60 9.04 1.00 -17.64
N GLN A 61 9.07 0.34 -18.81
CA GLN A 61 7.97 -0.49 -19.31
C GLN A 61 8.17 -2.01 -19.15
N GLY A 62 9.21 -2.44 -18.43
CA GLY A 62 9.56 -3.86 -18.37
C GLY A 62 10.14 -4.40 -19.68
N ASP A 63 10.02 -5.70 -19.89
CA ASP A 63 10.57 -6.41 -21.06
C ASP A 63 9.52 -6.71 -22.14
N GLY A 64 8.31 -6.15 -22.01
CA GLY A 64 7.21 -6.33 -22.96
C GLY A 64 6.52 -7.69 -22.90
N ARG A 65 6.88 -8.60 -21.98
CA ARG A 65 6.11 -9.85 -21.81
C ARG A 65 4.73 -9.56 -21.22
N ARG A 66 3.76 -10.42 -21.58
CA ARG A 66 2.48 -10.52 -20.87
C ARG A 66 2.62 -11.63 -19.86
N VAL A 67 2.48 -11.31 -18.58
CA VAL A 67 2.74 -12.25 -17.48
C VAL A 67 1.64 -12.20 -16.43
N TRP A 68 1.71 -13.09 -15.44
CA TRP A 68 0.80 -13.09 -14.29
C TRP A 68 1.54 -13.08 -12.96
N ILE A 69 0.89 -12.52 -11.93
CA ILE A 69 1.38 -12.50 -10.55
C ILE A 69 0.30 -13.02 -9.59
N LEU A 70 0.74 -13.53 -8.45
CA LEU A 70 -0.15 -13.88 -7.34
C LEU A 70 -0.28 -12.68 -6.40
N ALA A 71 -1.50 -12.17 -6.18
CA ALA A 71 -1.75 -11.12 -5.19
C ALA A 71 -2.02 -11.71 -3.81
N VAL A 72 -1.31 -11.18 -2.81
CA VAL A 72 -1.19 -11.75 -1.47
C VAL A 72 -1.21 -10.66 -0.42
N GLN A 73 -1.96 -10.94 0.65
CA GLN A 73 -1.93 -10.16 1.89
C GLN A 73 -0.96 -10.86 2.86
N LEU A 74 0.28 -10.39 2.96
CA LEU A 74 1.40 -11.13 3.57
C LEU A 74 1.14 -11.51 5.03
N TYR A 75 0.52 -10.63 5.80
CA TYR A 75 0.19 -10.91 7.20
C TYR A 75 -0.71 -12.15 7.36
N GLY A 76 -1.50 -12.49 6.34
CA GLY A 76 -2.43 -13.61 6.33
C GLY A 76 -1.78 -14.97 6.06
N VAL A 77 -0.52 -15.01 5.63
CA VAL A 77 0.17 -16.26 5.31
C VAL A 77 0.34 -17.12 6.57
N ARG A 78 0.00 -18.41 6.45
CA ARG A 78 0.31 -19.42 7.48
C ARG A 78 1.49 -20.27 7.02
N SER A 79 2.39 -20.62 7.92
CA SER A 79 3.46 -21.61 7.65
C SER A 79 3.72 -22.46 8.88
N ALA A 80 4.53 -23.52 8.78
CA ALA A 80 4.96 -24.34 9.93
C ALA A 80 5.87 -23.58 10.93
N ARG A 81 6.35 -22.38 10.58
CA ARG A 81 7.40 -21.65 11.31
C ARG A 81 6.96 -20.31 11.89
N ASN A 82 6.12 -19.55 11.16
CA ASN A 82 5.86 -18.16 11.52
C ASN A 82 5.17 -18.00 12.88
N TRP A 83 5.28 -16.82 13.47
CA TRP A 83 4.78 -16.55 14.82
C TRP A 83 3.37 -15.95 14.79
N GLY A 84 2.46 -16.58 14.03
CA GLY A 84 1.05 -16.17 13.93
C GLY A 84 0.74 -15.04 12.94
N HIS A 85 1.75 -14.63 12.17
CA HIS A 85 1.70 -13.56 11.17
C HIS A 85 2.74 -13.86 10.10
N GLY A 86 2.37 -13.80 8.82
CA GLY A 86 3.31 -14.08 7.73
C GLY A 86 4.51 -13.13 7.72
N ASP A 87 5.68 -13.64 7.39
CA ASP A 87 6.95 -12.90 7.45
C ASP A 87 7.78 -13.03 6.16
N PHE A 88 8.95 -12.38 6.12
CA PHE A 88 9.80 -12.37 4.93
C PHE A 88 10.37 -13.74 4.55
N THR A 89 10.52 -14.67 5.49
CA THR A 89 10.91 -16.04 5.14
C THR A 89 9.74 -16.77 4.48
N ASP A 90 8.51 -16.53 4.92
CA ASP A 90 7.33 -17.03 4.23
C ASP A 90 7.18 -16.43 2.83
N LEU A 91 7.46 -15.13 2.65
CA LEU A 91 7.47 -14.47 1.34
C LEU A 91 8.52 -15.08 0.40
N ALA A 92 9.73 -15.33 0.89
CA ALA A 92 10.77 -15.99 0.10
C ALA A 92 10.32 -17.38 -0.38
N ALA A 93 9.79 -18.21 0.51
CA ALA A 93 9.27 -19.53 0.16
C ALA A 93 8.05 -19.46 -0.78
N LEU A 94 7.19 -18.44 -0.64
CA LEU A 94 6.07 -18.21 -1.55
C LEU A 94 6.53 -17.85 -2.96
N LEU A 95 7.58 -17.04 -3.10
CA LEU A 95 8.17 -16.73 -4.41
C LEU A 95 8.67 -18.00 -5.11
N GLU A 96 9.29 -18.93 -4.37
CA GLU A 96 9.71 -20.22 -4.94
C GLU A 96 8.52 -21.06 -5.43
N ILE A 97 7.43 -21.11 -4.66
CA ILE A 97 6.19 -21.82 -5.05
C ILE A 97 5.62 -21.20 -6.32
N VAL A 98 5.47 -19.87 -6.36
CA VAL A 98 4.90 -19.15 -7.51
C VAL A 98 5.80 -19.29 -8.75
N ALA A 99 7.12 -19.26 -8.59
CA ALA A 99 8.05 -19.48 -9.69
C ALA A 99 7.97 -20.90 -10.28
N LYS A 100 7.70 -21.93 -9.47
CA LYS A 100 7.52 -23.32 -9.95
C LYS A 100 6.33 -23.48 -10.89
N VAL A 101 5.25 -22.74 -10.64
CA VAL A 101 4.04 -22.73 -11.47
C VAL A 101 4.04 -21.63 -12.54
N GLY A 102 5.21 -21.04 -12.82
CA GLY A 102 5.36 -20.08 -13.92
C GLY A 102 4.86 -18.66 -13.64
N GLY A 103 4.59 -18.30 -12.39
CA GLY A 103 4.26 -16.93 -12.02
C GLY A 103 5.45 -15.98 -12.15
N ALA A 104 5.19 -14.72 -12.50
CA ALA A 104 6.20 -13.69 -12.70
C ALA A 104 6.55 -12.89 -11.45
N GLY A 105 5.83 -13.08 -10.35
CA GLY A 105 6.07 -12.39 -9.09
C GLY A 105 4.91 -12.54 -8.12
N VAL A 106 5.05 -11.90 -6.96
CA VAL A 106 4.02 -11.78 -5.92
C VAL A 106 3.70 -10.31 -5.69
N GLY A 107 2.42 -9.98 -5.76
CA GLY A 107 1.86 -8.69 -5.38
C GLY A 107 1.54 -8.65 -3.90
N LEU A 108 1.92 -7.58 -3.22
CA LEU A 108 1.81 -7.46 -1.77
C LEU A 108 0.99 -6.25 -1.37
N ASN A 109 0.34 -6.36 -0.21
CA ASN A 109 -0.13 -5.18 0.52
C ASN A 109 1.03 -4.24 0.87
N PRO A 110 0.75 -2.97 1.23
CA PRO A 110 1.78 -2.08 1.73
C PRO A 110 2.54 -2.68 2.92
N LEU A 111 3.88 -2.60 2.87
CA LEU A 111 4.78 -3.11 3.92
C LEU A 111 5.30 -2.00 4.85
N HIS A 112 4.67 -0.83 4.77
CA HIS A 112 5.01 0.41 5.47
C HIS A 112 5.06 0.24 6.99
N ALA A 113 5.97 0.97 7.63
CA ALA A 113 6.06 1.00 9.09
C ALA A 113 4.73 1.50 9.70
N LEU A 114 4.15 0.66 10.57
CA LEU A 114 2.95 0.97 11.34
C LEU A 114 3.31 1.41 12.76
N PHE A 115 2.30 1.59 13.61
CA PHE A 115 2.48 1.95 15.01
C PHE A 115 2.63 0.71 15.90
N TYR A 116 3.71 0.65 16.70
CA TYR A 116 4.05 -0.52 17.51
C TYR A 116 3.22 -0.58 18.80
N ASP A 117 3.01 0.58 19.41
CA ASP A 117 2.18 0.83 20.58
C ASP A 117 0.67 0.76 20.29
N ARG A 118 0.27 0.91 19.02
CA ARG A 118 -1.11 0.79 18.53
C ARG A 118 -1.30 -0.39 17.58
N SER A 119 -0.59 -1.49 17.83
CA SER A 119 -0.53 -2.62 16.87
C SER A 119 -1.88 -3.29 16.57
N ALA A 120 -2.90 -3.11 17.42
CA ALA A 120 -4.26 -3.57 17.13
C ALA A 120 -4.85 -2.93 15.85
N ILE A 121 -4.37 -1.75 15.44
CA ILE A 121 -4.73 -1.10 14.18
C ILE A 121 -3.84 -1.69 13.08
N GLY A 122 -4.33 -2.77 12.46
CA GLY A 122 -3.59 -3.54 11.47
C GLY A 122 -3.67 -3.01 10.03
N SER A 123 -4.23 -1.82 9.79
CA SER A 123 -4.41 -1.28 8.43
C SER A 123 -3.06 -0.93 7.78
N PRO A 124 -2.68 -1.56 6.64
CA PRO A 124 -1.50 -1.17 5.88
C PRO A 124 -1.58 0.24 5.27
N TYR A 125 -2.79 0.80 5.21
CA TYR A 125 -3.11 2.08 4.57
C TYR A 125 -3.11 3.27 5.54
N SER A 126 -2.87 3.03 6.83
CA SER A 126 -2.67 4.08 7.84
C SER A 126 -1.27 4.03 8.46
N PRO A 127 -0.19 4.08 7.64
CA PRO A 127 1.15 3.90 8.15
C PRO A 127 1.68 5.11 8.91
N SER A 128 2.63 4.86 9.81
CA SER A 128 3.47 5.89 10.42
C SER A 128 4.45 6.47 9.39
N SER A 129 5.02 5.60 8.54
CA SER A 129 5.94 6.01 7.48
C SER A 129 5.85 5.10 6.26
N ARG A 130 5.91 5.71 5.08
CA ARG A 130 6.05 5.02 3.79
C ARG A 130 7.51 4.82 3.36
N LEU A 131 8.45 5.31 4.16
CA LEU A 131 9.89 5.18 3.91
C LEU A 131 10.48 3.93 4.59
N PHE A 132 9.87 3.51 5.70
CA PHE A 132 10.35 2.45 6.58
C PHE A 132 9.43 1.24 6.55
N ILE A 133 9.93 0.10 6.99
CA ILE A 133 9.27 -1.21 6.87
C ILE A 133 8.62 -1.60 8.20
N ASN A 134 7.46 -2.25 8.17
CA ASN A 134 6.82 -2.82 9.34
C ASN A 134 7.67 -3.98 9.92
N PRO A 135 8.24 -3.85 11.13
CA PRO A 135 9.08 -4.88 11.72
C PRO A 135 8.32 -6.17 12.06
N LEU A 136 6.97 -6.18 12.04
CA LEU A 136 6.21 -7.41 12.24
C LEU A 136 6.42 -8.45 11.12
N TYR A 137 6.88 -8.02 9.93
CA TYR A 137 7.27 -8.92 8.85
C TYR A 137 8.66 -9.53 9.03
N ILE A 138 9.42 -9.15 10.06
CA ILE A 138 10.70 -9.80 10.36
C ILE A 138 10.45 -11.24 10.79
N ASP A 139 11.17 -12.17 10.17
CA ASP A 139 11.42 -13.50 10.73
C ASP A 139 12.43 -13.35 11.86
N VAL A 140 11.91 -13.41 13.08
CA VAL A 140 12.69 -13.23 14.32
C VAL A 140 13.80 -14.27 14.43
N THR A 141 13.59 -15.48 13.90
CA THR A 141 14.55 -16.59 14.04
C THR A 141 15.81 -16.40 13.19
N ARG A 142 15.73 -15.54 12.17
CA ARG A 142 16.85 -15.15 11.30
C ARG A 142 17.48 -13.81 11.67
N ALA A 143 16.98 -13.14 12.71
CA ALA A 143 17.52 -11.86 13.14
C ALA A 143 18.92 -12.05 13.76
N PRO A 144 19.96 -11.29 13.34
CA PRO A 144 21.29 -11.38 13.93
C PRO A 144 21.26 -11.20 15.45
N GLY A 145 21.90 -12.08 16.21
CA GLY A 145 21.82 -12.08 17.68
C GLY A 145 20.70 -12.93 18.27
N PHE A 146 19.76 -13.42 17.46
CA PHE A 146 18.79 -14.43 17.90
C PHE A 146 19.47 -15.77 18.20
N LYS A 147 19.01 -16.44 19.27
CA LYS A 147 19.50 -17.74 19.75
C LYS A 147 18.33 -18.72 19.86
N PRO A 148 18.42 -19.95 19.32
CA PRO A 148 17.31 -20.91 19.30
C PRO A 148 16.64 -21.17 20.66
N ARG A 149 17.41 -21.18 21.76
CA ARG A 149 16.88 -21.33 23.13
C ARG A 149 15.84 -20.28 23.53
N GLN A 150 15.80 -19.12 22.85
CA GLN A 150 14.78 -18.10 23.10
C GLN A 150 13.38 -18.58 22.69
N ILE A 151 13.27 -19.49 21.73
CA ILE A 151 11.99 -20.05 21.28
C ILE A 151 11.29 -20.78 22.43
N GLU A 152 12.05 -21.48 23.29
CA GLU A 152 11.49 -22.24 24.41
C GLU A 152 10.65 -21.37 25.35
N GLY A 153 11.05 -20.11 25.57
CA GLY A 153 10.30 -19.15 26.38
C GLY A 153 9.03 -18.61 25.73
N PHE A 154 8.84 -18.84 24.43
CA PHE A 154 7.75 -18.32 23.62
C PHE A 154 6.87 -19.40 22.97
N ALA A 155 7.28 -20.67 23.04
CA ALA A 155 6.72 -21.77 22.26
C ALA A 155 5.19 -21.90 22.41
N SER A 156 4.67 -21.85 23.63
CA SER A 156 3.22 -21.97 23.88
C SER A 156 2.42 -20.83 23.25
N GLU A 157 2.96 -19.60 23.28
CA GLU A 157 2.30 -18.44 22.70
C GLU A 157 2.41 -18.45 21.18
N ILE A 158 3.55 -18.88 20.63
CA ILE A 158 3.73 -19.11 19.19
C ILE A 158 2.66 -20.09 18.67
N GLU A 159 2.50 -21.25 19.31
CA GLU A 159 1.48 -22.23 18.91
C GLU A 159 0.05 -21.69 19.03
N ARG A 160 -0.26 -20.97 20.11
CA ARG A 160 -1.57 -20.31 20.28
C ARG A 160 -1.87 -19.34 19.13
N LEU A 161 -0.93 -18.47 18.80
CA LEU A 161 -1.07 -17.48 17.74
C LEU A 161 -1.19 -18.12 16.35
N ARG A 162 -0.44 -19.20 16.12
CA ARG A 162 -0.47 -19.97 14.86
C ARG A 162 -1.79 -20.70 14.64
N ALA A 163 -2.47 -21.12 15.70
CA ALA A 163 -3.75 -21.82 15.59
C ALA A 163 -4.93 -20.89 15.20
N GLY A 164 -4.85 -19.59 15.49
CA GLY A 164 -5.94 -18.64 15.27
C GLY A 164 -6.28 -18.40 13.80
N GLU A 165 -7.56 -18.18 13.50
CA GLU A 165 -8.04 -17.83 12.14
C GLU A 165 -7.79 -16.37 11.77
N LEU A 166 -7.71 -15.52 12.78
CA LEU A 166 -7.41 -14.11 12.66
C LEU A 166 -6.03 -13.82 13.25
N VAL A 167 -5.30 -12.91 12.62
CA VAL A 167 -4.08 -12.32 13.17
C VAL A 167 -4.46 -11.57 14.45
N ASP A 168 -3.81 -11.94 15.54
CA ASP A 168 -3.85 -11.25 16.82
C ASP A 168 -2.65 -10.29 16.90
N TYR A 169 -2.78 -9.14 16.22
CA TYR A 169 -1.66 -8.19 16.08
C TYR A 169 -1.10 -7.70 17.42
N LEU A 170 -1.93 -7.57 18.45
CA LEU A 170 -1.48 -7.14 19.77
C LEU A 170 -0.49 -8.16 20.35
N ALA A 171 -0.89 -9.43 20.37
CA ALA A 171 -0.05 -10.49 20.89
C ALA A 171 1.15 -10.80 19.99
N VAL A 172 0.98 -10.77 18.66
CA VAL A 172 2.09 -10.92 17.69
C VAL A 172 3.14 -9.83 17.89
N ALA A 173 2.72 -8.56 17.98
CA ALA A 173 3.65 -7.44 18.16
C ALA A 173 4.38 -7.55 19.49
N LYS A 174 3.65 -7.80 20.58
CA LYS A 174 4.24 -8.00 21.92
C LYS A 174 5.29 -9.10 21.90
N LEU A 175 4.97 -10.24 21.27
CA LEU A 175 5.86 -11.40 21.20
C LEU A 175 7.10 -11.13 20.36
N LYS A 176 6.92 -10.69 19.11
CA LYS A 176 8.02 -10.46 18.17
C LYS A 176 8.95 -9.35 18.65
N LEU A 177 8.41 -8.22 19.13
CA LEU A 177 9.23 -7.10 19.61
C LEU A 177 10.03 -7.48 20.87
N ALA A 178 9.44 -8.23 21.80
CA ALA A 178 10.18 -8.73 22.96
C ALA A 178 11.36 -9.63 22.56
N ALA A 179 11.15 -10.55 21.61
CA ALA A 179 12.22 -11.41 21.12
C ALA A 179 13.29 -10.65 20.31
N LEU A 180 12.88 -9.65 19.51
CA LEU A 180 13.79 -8.79 18.75
C LEU A 180 14.62 -7.88 19.64
N HIS A 181 14.08 -7.38 20.75
CA HIS A 181 14.87 -6.65 21.75
C HIS A 181 16.00 -7.52 22.32
N ILE A 182 15.69 -8.79 22.65
CA ILE A 182 16.71 -9.73 23.13
C ILE A 182 17.75 -10.00 22.04
N ALA A 183 17.32 -10.23 20.79
CA ALA A 183 18.21 -10.44 19.66
C ALA A 183 19.13 -9.24 19.42
N CYS A 184 18.58 -8.02 19.44
CA CYS A 184 19.32 -6.76 19.31
C CYS A 184 20.38 -6.61 20.41
N ARG A 185 20.01 -6.80 21.68
CA ARG A 185 20.97 -6.76 22.80
C ARG A 185 22.10 -7.76 22.59
N ASP A 186 21.76 -9.00 22.23
CA ASP A 186 22.73 -10.05 22.02
C ASP A 186 23.62 -9.75 20.79
N PHE A 187 23.08 -9.18 19.70
CA PHE A 187 23.81 -8.72 18.51
C PHE A 187 24.96 -7.76 18.85
N PHE A 188 24.72 -6.75 19.68
CA PHE A 188 25.77 -5.81 20.07
C PHE A 188 26.93 -6.47 20.83
N THR A 189 26.65 -7.59 21.52
CA THR A 189 27.69 -8.40 22.21
C THR A 189 28.37 -9.44 21.31
N LEU A 190 27.85 -9.71 20.11
CA LEU A 190 28.43 -10.70 19.19
C LEU A 190 29.82 -10.27 18.70
N ARG A 191 30.67 -11.27 18.42
CA ARG A 191 31.95 -11.10 17.72
C ARG A 191 31.82 -11.39 16.23
N ASP A 192 30.73 -10.92 15.62
CA ASP A 192 30.51 -11.00 14.17
C ASP A 192 30.88 -9.66 13.53
N ALA A 193 32.09 -9.58 12.99
CA ALA A 193 32.59 -8.35 12.36
C ALA A 193 31.86 -8.04 11.05
N SER A 194 31.40 -9.05 10.32
CA SER A 194 30.72 -8.86 9.03
C SER A 194 29.34 -8.27 9.23
N ALA A 195 28.55 -8.84 10.15
CA ALA A 195 27.22 -8.33 10.46
C ALA A 195 27.28 -6.91 11.06
N LYS A 196 28.29 -6.62 11.89
CA LYS A 196 28.51 -5.27 12.43
C LYS A 196 28.89 -4.26 11.34
N ALA A 197 29.75 -4.64 10.40
CA ALA A 197 30.12 -3.79 9.28
C ALA A 197 28.93 -3.51 8.34
N ASP A 198 28.07 -4.51 8.11
CA ASP A 198 26.85 -4.35 7.31
C ASP A 198 25.84 -3.42 7.99
N PHE A 199 25.63 -3.58 9.30
CA PHE A 199 24.77 -2.66 10.06
C PHE A 199 25.27 -1.21 10.01
N GLU A 200 26.58 -0.97 10.20
CA GLU A 200 27.16 0.37 10.08
C GLU A 200 27.13 0.91 8.64
N ALA A 201 27.19 0.04 7.62
CA ALA A 201 26.94 0.45 6.24
C ALA A 201 25.49 0.90 6.04
N PHE A 202 24.53 0.12 6.53
CA PHE A 202 23.11 0.47 6.49
C PHE A 202 22.83 1.81 7.20
N ARG A 203 23.44 2.07 8.36
CA ARG A 203 23.31 3.37 9.05
C ARG A 203 23.82 4.55 8.22
N ARG A 204 24.97 4.38 7.55
CA ARG A 204 25.52 5.41 6.67
C ARG A 204 24.66 5.63 5.42
N GLU A 205 24.12 4.56 4.84
CA GLU A 205 23.23 4.60 3.68
C GLU A 205 21.88 5.25 4.02
N GLY A 206 21.30 4.89 5.17
CA GLY A 206 20.03 5.44 5.67
C GLY A 206 20.14 6.88 6.18
N GLY A 207 21.34 7.30 6.59
CA GLY A 207 21.68 8.69 6.85
C GLY A 207 20.76 9.39 7.84
N ARG A 208 20.40 10.64 7.50
CA ARG A 208 19.58 11.51 8.35
C ARG A 208 18.16 10.97 8.52
N GLU A 209 17.60 10.37 7.48
CA GLU A 209 16.22 9.89 7.47
C GLU A 209 16.04 8.72 8.45
N LEU A 210 16.96 7.76 8.43
CA LEU A 210 16.96 6.65 9.39
C LEU A 210 17.12 7.16 10.82
N ALA A 211 18.03 8.13 11.03
CA ALA A 211 18.28 8.70 12.34
C ALA A 211 17.07 9.48 12.88
N MET A 212 16.37 10.22 12.02
CA MET A 212 15.11 10.91 12.38
C MET A 212 13.99 9.93 12.69
N PHE A 213 13.87 8.84 11.93
CA PHE A 213 12.89 7.80 12.22
C PHE A 213 13.16 7.13 13.57
N ALA A 214 14.42 6.77 13.86
CA ALA A 214 14.81 6.23 15.16
C ALA A 214 14.54 7.22 16.30
N ALA A 215 14.78 8.52 16.09
CA ALA A 215 14.45 9.58 17.04
C ALA A 215 12.94 9.66 17.30
N PHE A 216 12.12 9.68 16.25
CA PHE A 216 10.65 9.69 16.35
C PHE A 216 10.13 8.49 17.14
N GLU A 217 10.61 7.30 16.82
CA GLU A 217 10.21 6.06 17.49
C GLU A 217 10.63 6.06 18.97
N THR A 218 11.82 6.57 19.28
CA THR A 218 12.29 6.75 20.66
C THR A 218 11.40 7.73 21.42
N LEU A 219 11.09 8.91 20.85
CA LEU A 219 10.21 9.91 21.48
C LEU A 219 8.80 9.37 21.74
N ARG A 220 8.26 8.59 20.81
CA ARG A 220 6.96 7.96 20.95
C ARG A 220 6.90 6.95 22.11
N SER A 221 8.02 6.29 22.42
CA SER A 221 8.11 5.43 23.60
C SER A 221 8.13 6.23 24.92
N MET A 222 8.59 7.49 24.88
CA MET A 222 8.71 8.39 26.03
C MET A 222 7.43 9.19 26.30
N HIS A 223 6.66 9.50 25.26
CA HIS A 223 5.51 10.39 25.34
C HIS A 223 4.23 9.75 24.81
N ALA A 224 3.19 9.75 25.64
CA ALA A 224 1.84 9.37 25.20
C ALA A 224 1.24 10.44 24.28
N GLY A 225 0.32 10.04 23.41
CA GLY A 225 -0.38 10.94 22.49
C GLY A 225 0.35 11.16 21.17
N HIS A 226 -0.14 12.10 20.37
CA HIS A 226 0.41 12.39 19.04
C HIS A 226 1.53 13.44 19.14
N TRP A 227 2.44 13.46 18.17
CA TRP A 227 3.57 14.41 18.20
C TRP A 227 3.19 15.90 18.31
N PRO A 228 2.03 16.38 17.80
CA PRO A 228 1.62 17.77 18.04
C PRO A 228 1.34 18.08 19.52
N ASP A 229 1.07 17.06 20.32
CA ASP A 229 0.76 17.16 21.76
C ASP A 229 2.01 17.00 22.65
N TRP A 230 3.15 16.59 22.08
CA TRP A 230 4.42 16.46 22.81
C TRP A 230 4.92 17.82 23.33
N PRO A 231 5.86 17.87 24.30
CA PRO A 231 6.54 19.11 24.67
C PRO A 231 7.17 19.83 23.47
N ASP A 232 7.21 21.17 23.52
CA ASP A 232 7.61 22.02 22.39
C ASP A 232 8.99 21.68 21.84
N GLU A 233 9.93 21.28 22.70
CA GLU A 233 11.29 20.91 22.34
C GLU A 233 11.38 19.64 21.46
N TRP A 234 10.33 18.82 21.41
CA TRP A 234 10.28 17.58 20.62
C TRP A 234 9.40 17.67 19.37
N ARG A 235 8.61 18.75 19.23
CA ARG A 235 7.65 18.90 18.14
C ARG A 235 8.32 19.11 16.79
N VAL A 236 9.42 19.87 16.74
CA VAL A 236 10.10 20.22 15.50
C VAL A 236 11.36 19.36 15.37
N PRO A 237 11.46 18.48 14.36
CA PRO A 237 12.64 17.62 14.21
C PRO A 237 13.90 18.44 13.94
N SER A 238 14.99 18.12 14.64
CA SER A 238 16.29 18.73 14.44
C SER A 238 17.43 17.74 14.66
N ASP A 239 18.61 18.05 14.12
CA ASP A 239 19.77 17.18 14.27
C ASP A 239 20.24 17.14 15.74
N GLU A 240 20.01 18.21 16.51
CA GLU A 240 20.26 18.26 17.96
C GLU A 240 19.38 17.29 18.75
N ILE A 241 18.10 17.12 18.37
CA ILE A 241 17.21 16.12 18.97
C ILE A 241 17.75 14.72 18.71
N VAL A 242 18.18 14.44 17.48
CA VAL A 242 18.76 13.15 17.09
C VAL A 242 20.01 12.86 17.92
N ASP A 243 20.94 13.81 18.01
CA ASP A 243 22.18 13.64 18.77
C ASP A 243 21.92 13.49 20.26
N HIS A 244 20.96 14.24 20.81
CA HIS A 244 20.54 14.12 22.20
C HIS A 244 20.01 12.71 22.49
N LEU A 245 19.04 12.23 21.72
CA LEU A 245 18.41 10.92 21.93
C LEU A 245 19.38 9.76 21.69
N ARG A 246 20.27 9.89 20.70
CA ARG A 246 21.33 8.91 20.44
C ARG A 246 22.27 8.76 21.64
N GLN A 247 22.45 9.79 22.45
CA GLN A 247 23.27 9.76 23.67
C GLN A 247 22.46 9.35 24.90
N SER A 248 21.29 9.95 25.13
CA SER A 248 20.48 9.76 26.34
C SER A 248 19.66 8.46 26.33
N HIS A 249 19.32 7.95 25.14
CA HIS A 249 18.49 6.76 24.91
C HIS A 249 19.13 5.82 23.87
N ALA A 250 20.46 5.67 23.93
CA ALA A 250 21.25 4.95 22.93
C ALA A 250 20.74 3.54 22.61
N GLY A 251 20.21 2.82 23.61
CA GLY A 251 19.68 1.47 23.45
C GLY A 251 18.43 1.40 22.58
N ASP A 252 17.43 2.25 22.87
CA ASP A 252 16.17 2.31 22.12
C ASP A 252 16.40 2.88 20.71
N PHE A 253 17.22 3.92 20.61
CA PHE A 253 17.62 4.51 19.33
C PHE A 253 18.26 3.44 18.41
N ALA A 254 19.25 2.72 18.92
CA ALA A 254 19.93 1.67 18.17
C ALA A 254 19.00 0.47 17.87
N PHE A 255 18.02 0.19 18.73
CA PHE A 255 17.02 -0.84 18.49
C PHE A 255 16.15 -0.52 17.27
N HIS A 256 15.69 0.72 17.11
CA HIS A 256 14.91 1.12 15.95
C HIS A 256 15.73 1.07 14.65
N GLU A 257 17.00 1.49 14.69
CA GLU A 257 17.93 1.32 13.55
C GLU A 257 18.13 -0.16 13.21
N TYR A 258 18.32 -1.01 14.24
CA TYR A 258 18.49 -2.45 14.08
C TYR A 258 17.25 -3.11 13.44
N LEU A 259 16.04 -2.76 13.88
CA LEU A 259 14.81 -3.30 13.29
C LEU A 259 14.71 -3.01 11.79
N GLN A 260 14.98 -1.77 11.39
CA GLN A 260 14.93 -1.39 9.98
C GLN A 260 16.03 -2.07 9.15
N TRP A 261 17.23 -2.23 9.72
CA TRP A 261 18.30 -3.00 9.08
C TRP A 261 17.92 -4.46 8.83
N VAL A 262 17.38 -5.15 9.86
CA VAL A 262 16.99 -6.55 9.72
C VAL A 262 15.86 -6.71 8.71
N ALA A 263 14.85 -5.84 8.75
CA ALA A 263 13.76 -5.83 7.78
C ALA A 263 14.26 -5.58 6.34
N ASP A 264 15.19 -4.63 6.17
CA ASP A 264 15.82 -4.31 4.89
C ASP A 264 16.53 -5.52 4.27
N ARG A 265 17.37 -6.19 5.06
CA ARG A 265 18.11 -7.38 4.59
C ARG A 265 17.19 -8.55 4.28
N GLN A 266 16.17 -8.80 5.11
CA GLN A 266 15.24 -9.89 4.84
C GLN A 266 14.34 -9.62 3.61
N LEU A 267 13.92 -8.38 3.36
CA LEU A 267 13.17 -8.05 2.15
C LEU A 267 14.07 -8.06 0.90
N ALA A 268 15.35 -7.66 1.04
CA ALA A 268 16.35 -7.81 -0.02
C ALA A 268 16.56 -9.28 -0.40
N ASP A 269 16.59 -10.19 0.57
CA ASP A 269 16.64 -11.64 0.30
C ASP A 269 15.44 -12.09 -0.54
N CYS A 270 14.22 -11.62 -0.27
CA CYS A 270 13.04 -11.95 -1.07
C CYS A 270 13.20 -11.48 -2.53
N ARG A 271 13.69 -10.25 -2.75
CA ARG A 271 14.02 -9.75 -4.10
C ARG A 271 15.03 -10.66 -4.79
N ASP A 272 16.05 -11.08 -4.07
CA ASP A 272 17.14 -11.89 -4.64
C ASP A 272 16.67 -13.32 -4.97
N VAL A 273 15.75 -13.90 -4.18
CA VAL A 273 15.07 -15.17 -4.50
C VAL A 273 14.25 -15.04 -5.79
N ALA A 274 13.45 -13.98 -5.93
CA ALA A 274 12.70 -13.72 -7.15
C ALA A 274 13.62 -13.60 -8.38
N LYS A 275 14.73 -12.87 -8.23
CA LYS A 275 15.75 -12.71 -9.29
C LYS A 275 16.42 -14.04 -9.64
N HIS A 276 16.78 -14.84 -8.64
CA HIS A 276 17.36 -16.17 -8.83
C HIS A 276 16.45 -17.07 -9.67
N HIS A 277 15.13 -17.00 -9.46
CA HIS A 277 14.16 -17.76 -10.23
C HIS A 277 13.78 -17.15 -11.58
N GLY A 278 14.37 -16.02 -11.97
CA GLY A 278 14.15 -15.35 -13.25
C GLY A 278 12.77 -14.70 -13.39
N MET A 279 12.15 -14.32 -12.28
CA MET A 279 10.82 -13.70 -12.25
C MET A 279 10.90 -12.25 -12.79
N PRO A 280 10.22 -11.90 -13.90
CA PRO A 280 10.33 -10.56 -14.50
C PRO A 280 9.85 -9.42 -13.60
N VAL A 281 8.84 -9.68 -12.76
CA VAL A 281 8.29 -8.70 -11.81
C VAL A 281 8.92 -8.91 -10.44
N GLY A 282 9.04 -10.17 -10.01
CA GLY A 282 9.56 -10.52 -8.69
C GLY A 282 8.64 -10.04 -7.57
N LEU A 283 8.94 -8.88 -6.98
CA LEU A 283 8.04 -8.22 -6.04
C LEU A 283 7.25 -7.13 -6.75
N TYR A 284 5.93 -7.12 -6.53
CA TYR A 284 5.04 -6.00 -6.84
C TYR A 284 4.59 -5.37 -5.52
N LEU A 285 5.15 -4.19 -5.19
CA LEU A 285 4.92 -3.53 -3.90
C LEU A 285 3.90 -2.39 -4.02
N ASP A 286 3.12 -2.21 -2.97
CA ASP A 286 2.08 -1.18 -2.92
C ASP A 286 2.47 0.03 -2.07
N THR A 287 2.28 1.23 -2.61
CA THR A 287 2.51 2.49 -1.91
C THR A 287 1.18 3.19 -1.63
N ALA A 288 0.71 3.07 -0.38
CA ALA A 288 -0.45 3.80 0.14
C ALA A 288 -0.41 5.31 -0.17
N ILE A 289 -1.59 5.89 -0.39
CA ILE A 289 -1.77 7.30 -0.76
C ILE A 289 -1.18 8.29 0.26
N GLY A 290 -1.24 7.94 1.54
CA GLY A 290 -0.95 8.85 2.64
C GLY A 290 -0.35 8.14 3.86
N VAL A 291 -0.26 8.91 4.95
CA VAL A 291 0.22 8.48 6.26
C VAL A 291 -0.75 8.98 7.33
N ASP A 292 -0.72 8.37 8.50
CA ASP A 292 -1.36 8.94 9.68
C ASP A 292 -0.67 10.28 10.02
N GLY A 293 -1.46 11.33 10.28
CA GLY A 293 -0.94 12.68 10.60
C GLY A 293 -0.11 12.75 11.90
N SER A 294 -0.24 11.75 12.76
CA SER A 294 0.58 11.53 13.96
C SER A 294 1.82 10.67 13.72
N GLY A 295 2.06 10.22 12.49
CA GLY A 295 3.16 9.33 12.11
C GLY A 295 4.51 10.01 11.90
N ALA A 296 5.53 9.18 11.74
CA ALA A 296 6.91 9.61 11.54
C ALA A 296 7.08 10.49 10.29
N ASP A 297 6.44 10.15 9.16
CA ASP A 297 6.57 10.96 7.94
C ASP A 297 6.02 12.38 8.14
N ALA A 298 4.91 12.52 8.87
CA ALA A 298 4.30 13.81 9.19
C ALA A 298 5.19 14.63 10.15
N TRP A 299 5.85 13.97 11.11
CA TRP A 299 6.81 14.62 12.02
C TRP A 299 8.11 15.01 11.31
N MET A 300 8.70 14.13 10.51
CA MET A 300 9.99 14.35 9.83
C MET A 300 9.90 15.37 8.69
N ALA A 301 8.77 15.39 7.96
CA ALA A 301 8.59 16.18 6.75
C ALA A 301 7.46 17.20 6.87
N GLN A 302 7.34 17.88 8.02
CA GLN A 302 6.26 18.84 8.36
C GLN A 302 5.98 19.90 7.30
N ARG A 303 6.99 20.30 6.51
CA ARG A 303 6.79 21.25 5.40
C ARG A 303 6.15 20.63 4.16
N ALA A 304 6.44 19.35 3.92
CA ALA A 304 6.03 18.62 2.73
C ALA A 304 4.80 17.72 2.94
N VAL A 305 4.28 17.61 4.15
CA VAL A 305 3.07 16.86 4.50
C VAL A 305 2.00 17.84 4.96
N LEU A 306 0.74 17.60 4.59
CA LEU A 306 -0.39 18.44 5.00
C LEU A 306 -0.61 18.32 6.51
N GLN A 307 -1.00 19.42 7.14
CA GLN A 307 -1.38 19.48 8.55
C GLN A 307 -2.81 20.03 8.64
N ASP A 308 -3.56 19.61 9.65
CA ASP A 308 -4.95 20.04 9.92
C ASP A 308 -5.98 19.71 8.80
N LEU A 309 -5.57 18.90 7.83
CA LEU A 309 -6.40 18.39 6.74
C LEU A 309 -6.29 16.87 6.68
N SER A 310 -7.43 16.21 6.48
CA SER A 310 -7.50 14.81 6.08
C SER A 310 -7.71 14.70 4.56
N VAL A 311 -7.29 13.58 4.00
CA VAL A 311 -7.55 13.20 2.61
C VAL A 311 -8.72 12.23 2.57
N GLY A 312 -9.52 12.35 1.52
CA GLY A 312 -10.71 11.55 1.36
C GLY A 312 -11.18 11.46 -0.09
N ALA A 313 -12.47 11.20 -0.25
CA ALA A 313 -13.17 11.25 -1.52
C ALA A 313 -14.50 12.00 -1.36
N PRO A 314 -14.93 12.74 -2.39
CA PRO A 314 -16.25 13.37 -2.37
C PRO A 314 -17.36 12.30 -2.33
N PRO A 315 -18.60 12.68 -1.97
CA PRO A 315 -19.77 11.84 -2.17
C PRO A 315 -19.87 11.26 -3.58
N ASP A 316 -20.10 9.94 -3.68
CA ASP A 316 -20.29 9.22 -4.95
C ASP A 316 -21.46 8.21 -4.89
N GLN A 317 -21.70 7.49 -5.99
CA GLN A 317 -22.82 6.55 -6.13
C GLN A 317 -22.74 5.33 -5.20
N TYR A 318 -21.54 4.93 -4.80
CA TYR A 318 -21.29 3.79 -3.91
C TYR A 318 -21.14 4.21 -2.46
N ASN A 319 -20.70 5.46 -2.22
CA ASN A 319 -20.61 6.07 -0.91
C ASN A 319 -21.19 7.49 -0.92
N PRO A 320 -22.51 7.66 -0.74
CA PRO A 320 -23.19 8.95 -0.82
C PRO A 320 -22.85 9.90 0.33
N ALA A 321 -22.18 9.43 1.39
CA ALA A 321 -21.68 10.27 2.46
C ALA A 321 -20.30 10.89 2.16
N GLY A 322 -19.63 10.43 1.09
CA GLY A 322 -18.20 10.67 0.89
C GLY A 322 -17.35 9.86 1.85
N GLN A 323 -16.04 10.06 1.79
CA GLN A 323 -15.08 9.33 2.61
C GLN A 323 -14.08 10.31 3.22
N ASP A 324 -13.85 10.17 4.54
CA ASP A 324 -12.67 10.70 5.21
C ASP A 324 -11.80 9.49 5.58
N TRP A 325 -10.59 9.42 5.01
CA TRP A 325 -9.68 8.30 5.26
C TRP A 325 -8.87 8.47 6.54
N GLY A 326 -8.95 9.63 7.21
CA GLY A 326 -8.17 9.92 8.41
C GLY A 326 -6.66 10.01 8.15
N LEU A 327 -6.26 10.20 6.90
CA LEU A 327 -4.86 10.25 6.46
C LEU A 327 -4.49 11.67 6.08
N THR A 328 -3.22 12.01 6.25
CA THR A 328 -2.60 13.16 5.56
C THR A 328 -1.82 12.68 4.34
N ALA A 329 -1.54 13.59 3.41
CA ALA A 329 -0.71 13.34 2.24
C ALA A 329 0.25 14.51 2.00
N TYR A 330 0.91 14.49 0.84
CA TYR A 330 1.87 15.53 0.52
C TYR A 330 1.21 16.91 0.34
N ASN A 331 1.87 17.93 0.85
CA ASN A 331 1.60 19.32 0.54
C ASN A 331 2.25 19.67 -0.83
N PRO A 332 1.47 20.01 -1.86
CA PRO A 332 1.97 20.39 -3.19
C PRO A 332 3.06 21.45 -3.15
N HIS A 333 2.88 22.49 -2.34
CA HIS A 333 3.82 23.61 -2.24
C HIS A 333 5.10 23.23 -1.50
N GLY A 334 4.96 22.38 -0.48
CA GLY A 334 6.09 21.80 0.24
C GLY A 334 6.93 20.88 -0.64
N LEU A 335 6.29 20.08 -1.50
CA LEU A 335 6.98 19.26 -2.50
C LEU A 335 7.77 20.12 -3.48
N ILE A 336 7.16 21.15 -4.05
CA ILE A 336 7.86 22.07 -4.96
C ILE A 336 9.07 22.70 -4.26
N ALA A 337 8.87 23.22 -3.05
CA ALA A 337 9.93 23.90 -2.30
C ALA A 337 11.07 22.97 -1.86
N SER A 338 10.79 21.67 -1.71
CA SER A 338 11.78 20.62 -1.42
C SER A 338 12.31 19.91 -2.68
N LYS A 339 11.98 20.43 -3.89
CA LYS A 339 12.37 19.82 -5.17
C LYS A 339 11.94 18.35 -5.29
N PHE A 340 10.79 18.02 -4.71
CA PHE A 340 10.15 16.70 -4.71
C PHE A 340 10.92 15.60 -3.96
N GLU A 341 11.93 15.95 -3.16
CA GLU A 341 12.79 14.96 -2.51
C GLU A 341 12.03 14.00 -1.56
N PRO A 342 11.03 14.43 -0.76
CA PRO A 342 10.21 13.50 0.03
C PRO A 342 9.50 12.45 -0.83
N PHE A 343 8.93 12.87 -1.96
CA PHE A 343 8.26 11.97 -2.90
C PHE A 343 9.24 11.00 -3.58
N ARG A 344 10.41 11.49 -4.01
CA ARG A 344 11.50 10.65 -4.54
C ARG A 344 11.93 9.56 -3.56
N ARG A 345 12.07 9.91 -2.28
CA ARG A 345 12.46 8.96 -1.22
C ARG A 345 11.43 7.87 -1.04
N MET A 346 10.14 8.21 -1.05
CA MET A 346 9.07 7.22 -0.98
C MET A 346 9.11 6.25 -2.17
N LEU A 347 9.31 6.75 -3.39
CA LEU A 347 9.47 5.88 -4.56
C LEU A 347 10.72 4.99 -4.44
N ARG A 348 11.88 5.56 -4.07
CA ARG A 348 13.14 4.83 -3.86
C ARG A 348 13.00 3.72 -2.82
N ALA A 349 12.30 3.99 -1.72
CA ALA A 349 12.11 3.06 -0.61
C ALA A 349 11.40 1.77 -1.06
N ALA A 350 10.39 1.89 -1.95
CA ALA A 350 9.68 0.76 -2.53
C ALA A 350 10.43 0.14 -3.73
N MET A 351 10.84 0.96 -4.70
CA MET A 351 11.38 0.49 -5.99
C MET A 351 12.70 -0.29 -5.85
N ARG A 352 13.49 -0.08 -4.80
CA ARG A 352 14.76 -0.82 -4.59
C ARG A 352 14.60 -2.33 -4.37
N TYR A 353 13.39 -2.79 -4.10
CA TYR A 353 13.06 -4.20 -3.91
C TYR A 353 12.26 -4.81 -5.06
N ALA A 354 11.68 -4.00 -5.92
CA ALA A 354 10.52 -4.39 -6.72
C ALA A 354 10.76 -4.23 -8.22
N GLY A 355 10.26 -5.17 -9.02
CA GLY A 355 10.18 -5.00 -10.47
C GLY A 355 8.96 -4.18 -10.88
N ALA A 356 7.97 -4.03 -9.99
CA ALA A 356 6.84 -3.14 -10.18
C ALA A 356 6.36 -2.53 -8.87
N ILE A 357 5.80 -1.31 -8.91
CA ILE A 357 5.07 -0.71 -7.78
C ILE A 357 3.65 -0.29 -8.16
N ARG A 358 2.74 -0.32 -7.18
CA ARG A 358 1.42 0.32 -7.24
C ARG A 358 1.50 1.67 -6.56
N ILE A 359 1.05 2.72 -7.24
CA ILE A 359 0.72 4.00 -6.61
C ILE A 359 -0.78 3.98 -6.34
N ASP A 360 -1.14 3.82 -5.07
CA ASP A 360 -2.51 3.88 -4.57
C ASP A 360 -3.11 5.26 -4.84
N HIS A 361 -4.34 5.31 -5.35
CA HIS A 361 -5.03 6.54 -5.74
C HIS A 361 -4.15 7.50 -6.55
N VAL A 362 -3.73 7.08 -7.74
CA VAL A 362 -2.77 7.84 -8.58
C VAL A 362 -3.30 9.22 -8.99
N LEU A 363 -4.61 9.44 -8.87
CA LEU A 363 -5.23 10.75 -9.02
C LEU A 363 -4.62 11.80 -8.07
N GLY A 364 -4.09 11.38 -6.93
CA GLY A 364 -3.38 12.23 -5.96
C GLY A 364 -2.15 12.95 -6.54
N LEU A 365 -1.60 12.50 -7.67
CA LEU A 365 -0.58 13.24 -8.40
C LEU A 365 -1.14 14.53 -9.04
N MET A 366 -2.41 14.50 -9.47
CA MET A 366 -3.10 15.62 -10.11
C MET A 366 -3.87 16.46 -9.10
N ARG A 367 -4.62 15.85 -8.19
CA ARG A 367 -5.38 16.52 -7.15
C ARG A 367 -5.77 15.57 -6.03
N LEU A 368 -5.92 16.10 -4.83
CA LEU A 368 -6.42 15.39 -3.66
C LEU A 368 -7.70 16.04 -3.18
N PHE A 369 -8.70 15.24 -2.82
CA PHE A 369 -9.85 15.76 -2.10
C PHE A 369 -9.47 15.88 -0.62
N VAL A 370 -9.42 17.11 -0.12
CA VAL A 370 -8.98 17.43 1.24
C VAL A 370 -10.15 17.95 2.07
N ILE A 371 -10.21 17.51 3.32
CA ILE A 371 -11.27 17.82 4.27
C ILE A 371 -10.62 18.50 5.48
N PRO A 372 -11.05 19.71 5.87
CA PRO A 372 -10.59 20.33 7.11
C PRO A 372 -10.97 19.49 8.33
N HIS A 373 -10.01 19.30 9.26
CA HIS A 373 -10.31 18.58 10.49
C HIS A 373 -11.53 19.16 11.23
N GLY A 374 -12.39 18.25 11.70
CA GLY A 374 -13.62 18.58 12.41
C GLY A 374 -14.82 18.90 11.50
N LEU A 375 -14.67 18.84 10.17
CA LEU A 375 -15.77 18.88 9.21
C LEU A 375 -16.05 17.49 8.62
N GLY A 376 -17.17 17.35 7.90
CA GLY A 376 -17.54 16.10 7.23
C GLY A 376 -16.97 15.97 5.83
N ALA A 377 -16.99 14.77 5.25
CA ALA A 377 -16.50 14.54 3.89
C ALA A 377 -17.22 15.38 2.82
N ALA A 378 -18.49 15.73 3.03
CA ALA A 378 -19.23 16.63 2.14
C ALA A 378 -18.69 18.08 2.12
N ASP A 379 -17.91 18.49 3.13
CA ASP A 379 -17.29 19.82 3.22
C ASP A 379 -15.90 19.89 2.59
N GLY A 380 -15.43 18.82 1.94
CA GLY A 380 -14.11 18.78 1.32
C GLY A 380 -14.02 19.54 -0.01
N VAL A 381 -12.80 19.80 -0.44
CA VAL A 381 -12.48 20.47 -1.71
C VAL A 381 -11.29 19.79 -2.40
N TYR A 382 -11.16 19.98 -3.71
CA TYR A 382 -9.97 19.53 -4.41
C TYR A 382 -8.80 20.51 -4.22
N LEU A 383 -7.66 19.97 -3.81
CA LEU A 383 -6.37 20.64 -3.79
C LEU A 383 -5.53 20.12 -4.97
N ARG A 384 -5.13 21.02 -5.88
CA ARG A 384 -4.35 20.65 -7.07
C ARG A 384 -2.90 20.30 -6.73
N GLY A 385 -2.44 19.21 -7.31
CA GLY A 385 -1.05 18.75 -7.29
C GLY A 385 -0.26 19.21 -8.53
N PRO A 386 1.08 19.24 -8.45
CA PRO A 386 1.96 19.56 -9.57
C PRO A 386 2.14 18.34 -10.50
N PHE A 387 1.09 18.01 -11.24
CA PHE A 387 0.89 16.73 -11.92
C PHE A 387 2.05 16.28 -12.80
N PHE A 388 2.43 17.10 -13.80
CA PHE A 388 3.47 16.69 -14.75
C PHE A 388 4.85 16.61 -14.09
N SER A 389 5.09 17.44 -13.08
CA SER A 389 6.31 17.43 -12.29
C SER A 389 6.42 16.16 -11.45
N MET A 390 5.32 15.68 -10.86
CA MET A 390 5.28 14.40 -10.18
C MET A 390 5.43 13.23 -11.15
N LEU A 391 4.79 13.26 -12.32
CA LEU A 391 4.98 12.25 -13.37
C LEU A 391 6.43 12.17 -13.84
N LYS A 392 7.12 13.31 -13.96
CA LYS A 392 8.55 13.36 -14.26
C LYS A 392 9.38 12.69 -13.18
N VAL A 393 9.11 12.96 -11.91
CA VAL A 393 9.77 12.28 -10.79
C VAL A 393 9.52 10.77 -10.85
N VAL A 394 8.28 10.34 -11.10
CA VAL A 394 7.94 8.92 -11.24
C VAL A 394 8.74 8.27 -12.36
N SER A 395 8.78 8.88 -13.56
CA SER A 395 9.52 8.35 -14.70
C SER A 395 11.02 8.22 -14.40
N GLU A 396 11.64 9.26 -13.82
CA GLU A 396 13.06 9.26 -13.49
C GLU A 396 13.43 8.16 -12.48
N GLU A 397 12.66 8.01 -11.40
CA GLU A 397 12.93 6.95 -10.41
C GLU A 397 12.58 5.57 -10.96
N SER A 398 11.50 5.44 -11.74
CA SER A 398 11.12 4.19 -12.43
C SER A 398 12.26 3.65 -13.31
N HIS A 399 12.91 4.52 -14.10
CA HIS A 399 14.08 4.15 -14.89
C HIS A 399 15.29 3.80 -14.03
N ARG A 400 15.57 4.59 -13.00
CA ARG A 400 16.69 4.37 -12.09
C ARG A 400 16.68 2.98 -11.47
N PHE A 401 15.49 2.48 -11.11
CA PHE A 401 15.34 1.16 -10.49
C PHE A 401 14.89 0.06 -11.46
N ARG A 402 14.63 0.39 -12.73
CA ARG A 402 14.01 -0.52 -13.71
C ARG A 402 12.73 -1.14 -13.16
N CYS A 403 11.87 -0.29 -12.61
CA CYS A 403 10.66 -0.67 -11.90
C CYS A 403 9.43 -0.12 -12.62
N ALA A 404 8.54 -1.01 -13.09
CA ALA A 404 7.30 -0.61 -13.73
C ALA A 404 6.36 0.07 -12.71
N VAL A 405 5.55 1.02 -13.18
CA VAL A 405 4.64 1.77 -12.30
C VAL A 405 3.21 1.54 -12.73
N ILE A 406 2.42 1.02 -11.81
CA ILE A 406 0.99 0.84 -11.96
C ILE A 406 0.31 1.93 -11.12
N GLY A 407 -0.45 2.81 -11.79
CA GLY A 407 -1.26 3.80 -11.11
C GLY A 407 -2.65 3.22 -10.88
N GLU A 408 -3.10 3.15 -9.62
CA GLU A 408 -4.48 2.80 -9.38
C GLU A 408 -5.39 3.99 -9.70
N ASP A 409 -6.11 3.84 -10.81
CA ASP A 409 -6.96 4.85 -11.44
C ASP A 409 -8.43 4.43 -11.43
N LEU A 410 -8.94 3.96 -10.29
CA LEU A 410 -10.35 3.64 -10.07
C LEU A 410 -11.14 4.86 -9.61
N GLY A 411 -12.46 4.73 -9.64
CA GLY A 411 -13.39 5.80 -9.25
C GLY A 411 -13.59 6.86 -10.34
N THR A 412 -13.80 8.10 -9.92
CA THR A 412 -14.15 9.22 -10.82
C THR A 412 -12.91 9.85 -11.44
N VAL A 413 -12.51 9.31 -12.58
CA VAL A 413 -11.30 9.74 -13.30
C VAL A 413 -11.59 10.91 -14.23
N PRO A 414 -10.86 12.05 -14.13
CA PRO A 414 -11.01 13.17 -15.06
C PRO A 414 -10.76 12.78 -16.53
N GLU A 415 -11.45 13.47 -17.44
CA GLU A 415 -11.23 13.29 -18.87
C GLU A 415 -9.75 13.51 -19.25
N GLY A 416 -9.21 12.65 -20.11
CA GLY A 416 -7.81 12.72 -20.55
C GLY A 416 -6.77 12.26 -19.53
N PHE A 417 -7.13 11.97 -18.28
CA PHE A 417 -6.20 11.54 -17.24
C PHE A 417 -5.52 10.20 -17.59
N ARG A 418 -6.30 9.17 -17.95
CA ARG A 418 -5.76 7.86 -18.36
C ARG A 418 -4.87 7.95 -19.59
N THR A 419 -5.27 8.76 -20.58
CA THR A 419 -4.46 9.03 -21.78
C THR A 419 -3.12 9.67 -21.42
N THR A 420 -3.12 10.57 -20.43
CA THR A 420 -1.90 11.21 -19.93
C THR A 420 -1.04 10.22 -19.16
N LEU A 421 -1.59 9.41 -18.25
CA LEU A 421 -0.82 8.38 -17.55
C LEU A 421 -0.16 7.41 -18.52
N ALA A 422 -0.90 6.93 -19.51
CA ALA A 422 -0.39 6.02 -20.53
C ALA A 422 0.75 6.65 -21.35
N SER A 423 0.65 7.93 -21.74
CA SER A 423 1.72 8.61 -22.47
C SER A 423 2.98 8.79 -21.64
N TRP A 424 2.85 8.92 -20.32
CA TRP A 424 3.96 8.93 -19.36
C TRP A 424 4.42 7.54 -18.92
N GLY A 425 3.82 6.48 -19.46
CA GLY A 425 4.23 5.09 -19.19
C GLY A 425 3.76 4.51 -17.86
N LEU A 426 2.77 5.11 -17.20
CA LEU A 426 2.12 4.53 -16.02
C LEU A 426 0.99 3.60 -16.48
N TRP A 427 0.94 2.39 -15.93
CA TRP A 427 -0.04 1.38 -16.32
C TRP A 427 -1.35 1.58 -15.53
N SER A 428 -2.50 1.42 -16.19
CA SER A 428 -3.81 1.46 -15.53
C SER A 428 -4.06 0.21 -14.67
N TYR A 429 -4.93 0.34 -13.67
CA TYR A 429 -5.36 -0.74 -12.79
C TYR A 429 -6.82 -1.12 -13.09
N LEU A 430 -7.02 -2.27 -13.74
CA LEU A 430 -8.34 -2.68 -14.24
C LEU A 430 -8.93 -3.81 -13.40
N VAL A 431 -10.10 -3.55 -12.84
CA VAL A 431 -10.85 -4.51 -12.02
C VAL A 431 -12.05 -4.98 -12.81
N MET A 432 -12.06 -6.26 -13.21
CA MET A 432 -13.08 -6.85 -14.08
C MET A 432 -14.50 -6.68 -13.55
N LEU A 433 -14.69 -6.64 -12.23
CA LEU A 433 -16.00 -6.35 -11.63
C LEU A 433 -16.55 -4.96 -12.01
N PHE A 434 -15.68 -3.99 -12.31
CA PHE A 434 -16.05 -2.63 -12.72
C PHE A 434 -16.02 -2.41 -14.24
N GLU A 435 -15.31 -3.26 -15.00
CA GLU A 435 -15.21 -3.15 -16.46
C GLU A 435 -16.52 -3.60 -17.14
N ARG A 436 -17.49 -2.67 -17.21
CA ARG A 436 -18.84 -2.87 -17.74
C ARG A 436 -19.16 -1.88 -18.86
N ASN A 437 -19.94 -2.34 -19.84
CA ASN A 437 -20.64 -1.47 -20.77
C ASN A 437 -21.89 -0.87 -20.11
N TRP A 438 -22.48 0.14 -20.74
CA TRP A 438 -23.68 0.82 -20.25
C TRP A 438 -24.89 -0.12 -20.07
N ASP A 439 -24.94 -1.23 -20.81
CA ASP A 439 -25.98 -2.25 -20.74
C ASP A 439 -25.73 -3.31 -19.64
N GLY A 440 -24.65 -3.15 -18.85
CA GLY A 440 -24.25 -4.06 -17.79
C GLY A 440 -23.50 -5.32 -18.28
N SER A 441 -23.25 -5.46 -19.58
CA SER A 441 -22.36 -6.51 -20.09
C SER A 441 -20.91 -6.23 -19.69
N PHE A 442 -20.11 -7.30 -19.52
CA PHE A 442 -18.68 -7.13 -19.28
C PHE A 442 -18.01 -6.66 -20.57
N ARG A 443 -17.10 -5.69 -20.44
CA ARG A 443 -16.28 -5.22 -21.56
C ARG A 443 -15.46 -6.39 -22.11
N PRO A 444 -15.41 -6.66 -23.42
CA PRO A 444 -14.72 -7.85 -23.95
C PRO A 444 -13.19 -7.75 -23.78
N PRO A 445 -12.46 -8.89 -23.70
CA PRO A 445 -11.01 -8.88 -23.45
C PRO A 445 -10.20 -8.05 -24.44
N SER A 446 -10.64 -7.99 -25.71
CA SER A 446 -9.97 -7.24 -26.79
C SER A 446 -9.96 -5.73 -26.59
N GLU A 447 -10.83 -5.20 -25.73
CA GLU A 447 -10.93 -3.76 -25.48
C GLU A 447 -10.09 -3.29 -24.28
N TYR A 448 -9.56 -4.20 -23.47
CA TYR A 448 -8.66 -3.84 -22.38
C TYR A 448 -7.37 -3.23 -22.98
N PRO A 449 -6.81 -2.15 -22.42
CA PRO A 449 -5.54 -1.60 -22.87
C PRO A 449 -4.37 -2.55 -22.56
N ASP A 450 -3.28 -2.45 -23.33
CA ASP A 450 -2.08 -3.24 -23.11
C ASP A 450 -1.30 -2.77 -21.87
N MET A 451 -1.14 -1.45 -21.69
CA MET A 451 -0.42 -0.85 -20.57
C MET A 451 -1.27 -0.82 -19.29
N ALA A 452 -1.60 -2.00 -18.80
CA ALA A 452 -2.43 -2.20 -17.62
C ALA A 452 -2.10 -3.49 -16.87
N ILE A 453 -2.53 -3.52 -15.61
CA ILE A 453 -2.80 -4.74 -14.86
C ILE A 453 -4.30 -5.03 -14.90
N ALA A 454 -4.68 -6.29 -15.05
CA ALA A 454 -6.07 -6.74 -14.97
C ALA A 454 -6.24 -7.78 -13.86
N THR A 455 -7.30 -7.65 -13.07
CA THR A 455 -7.65 -8.55 -11.99
C THR A 455 -9.16 -8.70 -11.86
N LEU A 456 -9.64 -9.75 -11.19
CA LEU A 456 -11.07 -9.90 -10.91
C LEU A 456 -11.53 -8.83 -9.91
N ASN A 457 -10.85 -8.76 -8.78
CA ASN A 457 -11.20 -7.98 -7.60
C ASN A 457 -9.92 -7.41 -6.93
N THR A 458 -10.09 -6.73 -5.80
CA THR A 458 -9.00 -6.26 -4.94
C THR A 458 -9.25 -6.71 -3.50
N HIS A 459 -8.34 -6.37 -2.60
CA HIS A 459 -8.50 -6.64 -1.17
C HIS A 459 -9.70 -5.93 -0.51
N ASP A 460 -10.24 -4.88 -1.17
CA ASP A 460 -11.42 -4.12 -0.76
C ASP A 460 -12.73 -4.70 -1.28
N LEU A 461 -12.65 -5.67 -2.19
CA LEU A 461 -13.77 -6.25 -2.91
C LEU A 461 -14.01 -7.70 -2.46
N PRO A 462 -15.22 -8.21 -2.68
CA PRO A 462 -15.50 -9.62 -2.42
C PRO A 462 -14.62 -10.54 -3.28
N THR A 463 -14.24 -11.66 -2.68
CA THR A 463 -13.67 -12.80 -3.41
C THR A 463 -14.67 -13.31 -4.44
N PHE A 464 -14.22 -14.09 -5.43
CA PHE A 464 -15.05 -14.72 -6.42
C PHE A 464 -16.21 -15.50 -5.77
N VAL A 465 -15.89 -16.36 -4.80
CA VAL A 465 -16.90 -17.15 -4.07
C VAL A 465 -17.83 -16.26 -3.25
N GLY A 466 -17.29 -15.24 -2.57
CA GLY A 466 -18.08 -14.28 -1.82
C GLY A 466 -19.09 -13.54 -2.71
N TRP A 467 -18.63 -13.07 -3.87
CA TRP A 467 -19.43 -12.33 -4.83
C TRP A 467 -20.50 -13.20 -5.49
N MET A 468 -20.13 -14.41 -5.94
CA MET A 468 -21.05 -15.35 -6.59
C MET A 468 -22.18 -15.80 -5.66
N SER A 469 -21.88 -15.97 -4.37
CA SER A 469 -22.85 -16.36 -3.34
C SER A 469 -23.68 -15.18 -2.80
N GLY A 470 -23.27 -13.94 -3.04
CA GLY A 470 -23.89 -12.76 -2.43
C GLY A 470 -23.55 -12.59 -0.94
N HIS A 471 -22.51 -13.28 -0.46
CA HIS A 471 -22.10 -13.27 0.95
C HIS A 471 -21.70 -11.86 1.42
N ASP A 472 -21.04 -11.09 0.56
CA ASP A 472 -20.65 -9.71 0.84
C ASP A 472 -21.84 -8.78 1.07
N LEU A 473 -22.89 -8.92 0.26
CA LEU A 473 -24.14 -8.16 0.42
C LEU A 473 -24.82 -8.50 1.74
N GLN A 474 -24.92 -9.80 2.04
CA GLN A 474 -25.52 -10.29 3.28
C GLN A 474 -24.73 -9.84 4.51
N HIS A 475 -23.40 -9.87 4.45
CA HIS A 475 -22.54 -9.45 5.55
C HIS A 475 -22.64 -7.94 5.78
N LYS A 476 -22.54 -7.11 4.73
CA LYS A 476 -22.71 -5.65 4.87
C LYS A 476 -24.05 -5.31 5.52
N ARG A 477 -25.15 -5.92 5.05
CA ARG A 477 -26.48 -5.75 5.66
C ARG A 477 -26.51 -6.19 7.13
N SER A 478 -25.85 -7.29 7.50
CA SER A 478 -25.86 -7.80 8.88
C SER A 478 -25.15 -6.89 9.88
N ILE A 479 -24.23 -6.05 9.41
CA ILE A 479 -23.53 -5.04 10.22
C ILE A 479 -24.07 -3.61 10.01
N GLY A 480 -25.21 -3.47 9.33
CA GLY A 480 -25.87 -2.17 9.10
C GLY A 480 -25.18 -1.28 8.07
N VAL A 481 -24.32 -1.84 7.21
CA VAL A 481 -23.67 -1.14 6.09
C VAL A 481 -24.50 -1.36 4.82
N ASP A 482 -24.77 -0.28 4.08
CA ASP A 482 -25.41 -0.39 2.76
C ASP A 482 -24.46 -1.12 1.80
N PRO A 483 -24.87 -2.25 1.19
CA PRO A 483 -24.03 -2.92 0.23
C PRO A 483 -23.77 -2.14 -1.07
N GLY A 484 -24.62 -1.17 -1.43
CA GLY A 484 -24.54 -0.43 -2.68
C GLY A 484 -24.95 -1.24 -3.93
N GLU A 485 -25.49 -2.45 -3.73
CA GLU A 485 -26.00 -3.34 -4.78
C GLU A 485 -27.15 -4.20 -4.22
N SER A 486 -28.23 -4.32 -4.99
CA SER A 486 -29.38 -5.19 -4.70
C SER A 486 -29.15 -6.65 -5.14
N ASP A 487 -29.96 -7.58 -4.62
CA ASP A 487 -29.86 -8.99 -4.99
C ASP A 487 -30.24 -9.23 -6.47
N GLU A 488 -31.18 -8.44 -7.00
CA GLU A 488 -31.57 -8.44 -8.41
C GLU A 488 -30.44 -7.92 -9.31
N GLU A 489 -29.77 -6.84 -8.93
CA GLU A 489 -28.59 -6.33 -9.64
C GLU A 489 -27.48 -7.38 -9.65
N ARG A 490 -27.19 -7.99 -8.49
CA ARG A 490 -26.20 -9.07 -8.40
C ARG A 490 -26.58 -10.28 -9.26
N HIS A 491 -27.85 -10.64 -9.33
CA HIS A 491 -28.32 -11.69 -10.23
C HIS A 491 -28.04 -11.34 -11.70
N ARG A 492 -28.41 -10.13 -12.14
CA ARG A 492 -28.10 -9.65 -13.50
C ARG A 492 -26.59 -9.66 -13.80
N SER A 493 -25.78 -9.18 -12.86
CA SER A 493 -24.32 -9.16 -12.98
C SER A 493 -23.73 -10.57 -13.13
N ARG A 494 -24.24 -11.56 -12.37
CA ARG A 494 -23.80 -12.96 -12.49
C ARG A 494 -24.18 -13.59 -13.82
N GLU A 495 -25.39 -13.31 -14.32
CA GLU A 495 -25.80 -13.77 -15.66
C GLU A 495 -24.98 -13.10 -16.77
N ALA A 496 -24.62 -11.82 -16.61
CA ALA A 496 -23.70 -11.14 -17.53
C ALA A 496 -22.30 -11.76 -17.49
N LEU A 497 -21.80 -12.15 -16.31
CA LEU A 497 -20.51 -12.82 -16.17
C LEU A 497 -20.50 -14.17 -16.89
N LYS A 498 -21.53 -15.00 -16.67
CA LYS A 498 -21.68 -16.31 -17.35
C LYS A 498 -21.66 -16.19 -18.87
N ARG A 499 -22.23 -15.11 -19.43
CA ARG A 499 -22.19 -14.84 -20.88
C ARG A 499 -20.81 -14.37 -21.36
N ALA A 500 -20.04 -13.72 -20.49
CA ALA A 500 -18.74 -13.14 -20.84
C ALA A 500 -17.58 -14.15 -20.80
N ILE A 501 -17.67 -15.15 -19.92
CA ILE A 501 -16.59 -16.14 -19.71
C ILE A 501 -16.85 -17.44 -20.47
N GLU A 502 -15.76 -18.13 -20.82
CA GLU A 502 -15.82 -19.51 -21.33
C GLU A 502 -15.54 -20.50 -20.19
N GLY A 503 -16.47 -21.41 -19.96
CA GLY A 503 -16.44 -22.36 -18.86
C GLY A 503 -17.17 -21.85 -17.61
N GLU A 504 -16.85 -22.42 -16.45
CA GLU A 504 -17.46 -22.07 -15.17
C GLU A 504 -16.40 -21.72 -14.13
N GLY A 505 -16.84 -21.08 -13.04
CA GLY A 505 -15.98 -20.80 -11.88
C GLY A 505 -14.87 -19.80 -12.14
N LEU A 506 -13.88 -19.80 -11.23
CA LEU A 506 -12.71 -18.92 -11.30
C LEU A 506 -11.86 -19.18 -12.55
N GLU A 507 -11.76 -20.43 -13.01
CA GLU A 507 -11.00 -20.78 -14.21
C GLU A 507 -11.53 -20.06 -15.46
N GLY A 508 -12.86 -19.94 -15.61
CA GLY A 508 -13.46 -19.16 -16.70
C GLY A 508 -13.13 -17.67 -16.63
N VAL A 509 -13.10 -17.10 -15.43
CA VAL A 509 -12.68 -15.71 -15.18
C VAL A 509 -11.20 -15.52 -15.52
N VAL A 510 -10.34 -16.42 -15.05
CA VAL A 510 -8.90 -16.32 -15.33
C VAL A 510 -8.62 -16.48 -16.82
N ARG A 511 -9.32 -17.38 -17.54
CA ARG A 511 -9.22 -17.50 -18.99
C ARG A 511 -9.62 -16.22 -19.71
N PHE A 512 -10.68 -15.57 -19.25
CA PHE A 512 -11.10 -14.26 -19.75
C PHE A 512 -9.99 -13.21 -19.57
N LEU A 513 -9.45 -13.08 -18.35
CA LEU A 513 -8.39 -12.12 -18.04
C LEU A 513 -7.12 -12.42 -18.84
N ALA A 514 -6.77 -13.69 -19.00
CA ALA A 514 -5.58 -14.12 -19.73
C ALA A 514 -5.62 -13.71 -21.21
N ARG A 515 -6.82 -13.65 -21.83
CA ARG A 515 -7.03 -13.23 -23.22
C ARG A 515 -6.90 -11.73 -23.48
N THR A 516 -6.93 -10.90 -22.44
CA THR A 516 -6.72 -9.46 -22.59
C THR A 516 -5.32 -9.17 -23.19
N PRO A 517 -5.07 -8.00 -23.78
CA PRO A 517 -3.73 -7.61 -24.20
C PRO A 517 -2.87 -7.05 -23.05
N THR A 518 -3.43 -6.93 -21.83
CA THR A 518 -2.75 -6.33 -20.67
C THR A 518 -1.37 -6.94 -20.42
N ARG A 519 -0.39 -6.15 -19.96
CA ARG A 519 0.94 -6.66 -19.58
C ARG A 519 0.90 -7.58 -18.37
N LEU A 520 -0.01 -7.32 -17.44
CA LEU A 520 -0.05 -8.03 -16.17
C LEU A 520 -1.47 -8.55 -15.87
N VAL A 521 -1.56 -9.81 -15.47
CA VAL A 521 -2.77 -10.36 -14.83
C VAL A 521 -2.45 -10.65 -13.37
N SER A 522 -3.31 -10.22 -12.46
CA SER A 522 -3.19 -10.49 -11.04
C SER A 522 -4.35 -11.37 -10.58
N VAL A 523 -4.01 -12.47 -9.90
CA VAL A 523 -5.00 -13.39 -9.31
C VAL A 523 -4.82 -13.38 -7.80
N SER A 524 -5.90 -13.12 -7.06
CA SER A 524 -5.89 -13.16 -5.59
C SER A 524 -5.75 -14.61 -5.11
N ILE A 525 -4.91 -14.81 -4.10
CA ILE A 525 -4.78 -16.11 -3.44
C ILE A 525 -6.09 -16.53 -2.75
N GLU A 526 -6.87 -15.59 -2.22
CA GLU A 526 -8.16 -15.85 -1.59
C GLU A 526 -9.16 -16.46 -2.58
N ASP A 527 -9.13 -16.02 -3.84
CA ASP A 527 -9.95 -16.61 -4.92
C ASP A 527 -9.50 -18.03 -5.24
N ILE A 528 -8.19 -18.26 -5.37
CA ILE A 528 -7.63 -19.61 -5.62
C ILE A 528 -7.98 -20.58 -4.48
N LEU A 529 -8.05 -20.07 -3.26
CA LEU A 529 -8.35 -20.87 -2.06
C LEU A 529 -9.84 -20.97 -1.74
N ASP A 530 -10.72 -20.45 -2.59
CA ASP A 530 -12.19 -20.40 -2.40
C ASP A 530 -12.60 -19.76 -1.06
N VAL A 531 -11.81 -18.79 -0.59
CA VAL A 531 -12.14 -18.04 0.62
C VAL A 531 -13.42 -17.25 0.36
N ARG A 532 -14.44 -17.42 1.21
CA ARG A 532 -15.73 -16.74 1.03
C ARG A 532 -15.70 -15.29 1.53
N ASP A 533 -14.93 -15.02 2.57
CA ASP A 533 -14.88 -13.72 3.22
C ASP A 533 -13.85 -12.79 2.58
N GLN A 534 -14.22 -11.52 2.41
CA GLN A 534 -13.28 -10.47 1.98
C GLN A 534 -12.22 -10.16 3.05
N ILE A 535 -11.08 -9.64 2.61
CA ILE A 535 -9.98 -9.29 3.53
C ILE A 535 -10.26 -7.97 4.27
N ASN A 536 -10.77 -6.98 3.54
CA ASN A 536 -11.16 -5.68 4.06
C ASN A 536 -12.56 -5.34 3.59
N MET A 537 -13.34 -4.68 4.45
CA MET A 537 -14.65 -4.13 4.14
C MET A 537 -14.60 -2.60 4.27
N PRO A 538 -14.47 -1.86 3.15
CA PRO A 538 -14.46 -0.41 3.15
C PRO A 538 -15.67 0.17 3.91
N GLY A 539 -15.43 1.27 4.64
CA GLY A 539 -16.43 1.92 5.49
C GLY A 539 -16.63 1.26 6.86
N THR A 540 -15.84 0.26 7.23
CA THR A 540 -15.86 -0.36 8.57
C THR A 540 -14.57 -0.11 9.33
N VAL A 541 -14.66 -0.01 10.65
CA VAL A 541 -13.51 0.16 11.56
C VAL A 541 -13.42 -1.03 12.51
N THR A 542 -14.47 -1.27 13.31
CA THR A 542 -14.54 -2.37 14.30
C THR A 542 -15.59 -3.42 13.96
N GLN A 543 -16.45 -3.14 12.98
CA GLN A 543 -17.58 -3.99 12.59
C GLN A 543 -17.14 -5.24 11.81
N TYR A 544 -15.97 -5.18 11.17
CA TYR A 544 -15.40 -6.26 10.38
C TYR A 544 -13.94 -6.52 10.81
N PRO A 545 -13.44 -7.77 10.80
CA PRO A 545 -12.05 -8.08 11.14
C PRO A 545 -11.09 -7.72 9.98
N ASN A 546 -11.07 -6.45 9.57
CA ASN A 546 -10.23 -5.94 8.49
C ASN A 546 -8.75 -6.27 8.73
N TRP A 547 -8.05 -6.67 7.68
CA TRP A 547 -6.60 -6.90 7.68
C TRP A 547 -6.11 -8.01 8.63
N ARG A 548 -7.01 -8.90 9.07
CA ARG A 548 -6.68 -9.94 10.05
C ARG A 548 -6.87 -11.36 9.55
N ARG A 549 -7.62 -11.58 8.48
CA ARG A 549 -7.92 -12.93 8.01
C ARG A 549 -6.66 -13.66 7.54
N ARG A 550 -6.49 -14.88 8.01
CA ARG A 550 -5.38 -15.76 7.62
C ARG A 550 -5.85 -16.78 6.60
N TRP A 551 -4.92 -17.29 5.81
CA TRP A 551 -5.21 -18.33 4.82
C TRP A 551 -5.82 -19.58 5.47
N PRO A 552 -6.69 -20.32 4.76
CA PRO A 552 -7.26 -21.57 5.27
C PRO A 552 -6.24 -22.72 5.31
N LEU A 553 -5.08 -22.57 4.66
CA LEU A 553 -4.01 -23.58 4.60
C LEU A 553 -2.63 -22.97 4.86
N THR A 554 -1.64 -23.82 5.10
CA THR A 554 -0.25 -23.39 5.26
C THR A 554 0.47 -23.30 3.92
N LEU A 555 1.56 -22.53 3.90
CA LEU A 555 2.42 -22.35 2.74
C LEU A 555 2.95 -23.69 2.20
N GLU A 556 3.25 -24.64 3.09
CA GLU A 556 3.69 -25.98 2.71
C GLU A 556 2.58 -26.75 1.98
N ALA A 557 1.32 -26.61 2.41
CA ALA A 557 0.17 -27.20 1.72
C ALA A 557 -0.14 -26.48 0.38
N LEU A 558 0.12 -25.17 0.30
CA LEU A 558 -0.05 -24.40 -0.94
C LEU A 558 0.85 -24.93 -2.07
N ALA A 559 2.05 -25.42 -1.73
CA ALA A 559 3.02 -25.93 -2.70
C ALA A 559 2.50 -27.12 -3.52
N SER A 560 1.45 -27.80 -3.05
CA SER A 560 0.79 -28.91 -3.73
C SER A 560 -0.72 -28.68 -3.88
N GLU A 561 -1.18 -27.43 -3.88
CA GLU A 561 -2.60 -27.08 -3.99
C GLU A 561 -3.07 -27.20 -5.46
N PRO A 562 -3.96 -28.15 -5.79
CA PRO A 562 -4.37 -28.37 -7.18
C PRO A 562 -5.08 -27.17 -7.82
N ARG A 563 -5.73 -26.31 -7.02
CA ARG A 563 -6.37 -25.09 -7.54
C ARG A 563 -5.32 -24.10 -8.09
N LEU A 564 -4.19 -23.94 -7.41
CA LEU A 564 -3.09 -23.09 -7.88
C LEU A 564 -2.52 -23.63 -9.20
N GLU A 565 -2.30 -24.94 -9.28
CA GLU A 565 -1.79 -25.59 -10.50
C GLU A 565 -2.75 -25.41 -11.69
N ARG A 566 -4.06 -25.57 -11.49
CA ARG A 566 -5.06 -25.35 -12.56
C ARG A 566 -5.10 -23.92 -13.04
N ILE A 567 -5.09 -22.95 -12.14
CA ILE A 567 -5.06 -21.52 -12.50
C ILE A 567 -3.77 -21.18 -13.26
N ALA A 568 -2.64 -21.70 -12.79
CA ALA A 568 -1.36 -21.54 -13.49
C ALA A 568 -1.38 -22.15 -14.89
N ALA A 569 -1.95 -23.34 -15.06
CA ALA A 569 -2.07 -24.00 -16.36
C ALA A 569 -2.90 -23.19 -17.36
N VAL A 570 -4.05 -22.61 -16.93
CA VAL A 570 -4.85 -21.71 -17.77
C VAL A 570 -4.04 -20.49 -18.23
N LEU A 571 -3.21 -19.93 -17.36
CA LEU A 571 -2.35 -18.79 -17.67
C LEU A 571 -1.19 -19.19 -18.59
N GLU A 572 -0.61 -20.37 -18.40
CA GLU A 572 0.43 -20.92 -19.27
C GLU A 572 -0.09 -21.19 -20.69
N GLU A 573 -1.26 -21.82 -20.83
CA GLU A 573 -1.95 -22.04 -22.12
C GLU A 573 -2.20 -20.73 -22.87
N ALA A 574 -2.47 -19.64 -22.14
CA ALA A 574 -2.65 -18.30 -22.69
C ALA A 574 -1.33 -17.56 -22.97
N GLY A 575 -0.18 -18.20 -22.77
CA GLY A 575 1.15 -17.63 -22.99
C GLY A 575 1.57 -16.59 -21.95
N ARG A 576 1.06 -16.69 -20.72
CA ARG A 576 1.35 -15.76 -19.61
C ARG A 576 2.40 -16.27 -18.62
N ALA A 577 2.93 -17.48 -18.81
CA ALA A 577 3.97 -18.01 -17.95
C ALA A 577 5.28 -17.18 -18.08
N ALA A 578 5.94 -16.95 -16.95
CA ALA A 578 7.20 -16.22 -16.87
C ALA A 578 8.36 -16.97 -17.55
N ARG A 579 8.35 -18.32 -17.49
CA ARG A 579 9.32 -19.17 -18.19
C ARG A 579 8.70 -19.59 -19.52
N ARG A 580 9.48 -19.49 -20.61
CA ARG A 580 9.14 -20.19 -21.86
C ARG A 580 9.65 -21.63 -21.70
N SER A 581 8.77 -22.60 -21.91
CA SER A 581 9.14 -24.02 -22.06
C SER A 581 10.05 -24.24 -23.25
#